data_AF-A0A432UR98-F1
#
_entry.id   AF-A0A432UR98-F1
#
_cell.length_a   1.000
_cell.length_b   1.000
_cell.length_c   1.000
_cell.angle_alpha   90.00
_cell.angle_beta   90.00
_cell.angle_gamma   90.00
#
_symmetry.space_group_name_H-M   'P 1'
#
loop_
_entity.id
_entity.type
_entity.pdbx_description
1 polymer ?
#
loop_
_entity_poly.entity_id
_entity_poly.type
_entity_poly.pdbx_seq_one_letter_code
_entity_poly.pdbx_strand_id
1 'polypeptide(L)'
;MAADHLPPLRKGINEYKRLGYMAGEEDANHQTFLAVIDRGKPYKVGKQHHYDLPQLVYQLLTNDQYCEQSESLCAPRNEKEQSDDYMRLMAHAVADPK
;
A
#
# COMPACT_ATOMS: atom_id res chain seq x y z
N MET A 1 -8.63 -5.22 -1.75
CA MET A 1 -7.90 -5.56 -2.98
C MET A 1 -6.87 -4.48 -3.23
N ALA A 2 -5.61 -4.87 -3.44
CA ALA A 2 -4.52 -3.95 -3.74
C ALA A 2 -3.87 -4.35 -5.06
N ALA A 3 -3.62 -3.38 -5.93
CA ALA A 3 -2.75 -3.56 -7.09
C ALA A 3 -1.30 -3.30 -6.66
N ASP A 4 -0.40 -4.22 -6.99
CA ASP A 4 1.00 -4.23 -6.57
C ASP A 4 1.88 -3.28 -7.40
N HIS A 5 1.66 -3.23 -8.72
CA HIS A 5 2.36 -2.32 -9.61
C HIS A 5 1.53 -1.98 -10.86
N LEU A 6 1.94 -0.92 -11.56
CA LEU A 6 1.39 -0.61 -12.88
C LEU A 6 1.89 -1.60 -13.94
N PRO A 7 1.06 -1.99 -14.92
CA PRO A 7 1.52 -2.87 -15.99
C PRO A 7 2.64 -2.21 -16.80
N PRO A 8 3.64 -2.98 -17.27
CA PRO A 8 4.69 -2.42 -18.12
C PRO A 8 4.10 -1.97 -19.46
N LEU A 9 4.35 -0.72 -19.84
CA LEU A 9 3.97 -0.17 -21.15
C LEU A 9 5.20 -0.03 -22.04
N ARG A 10 5.00 -0.06 -23.37
CA ARG A 10 6.09 0.02 -24.38
C ARG A 10 7.03 1.21 -24.20
N LYS A 11 6.51 2.37 -23.76
CA LYS A 11 7.30 3.59 -23.48
C LYS A 11 7.46 3.86 -21.98
N GLY A 12 7.21 2.86 -21.14
CA GLY A 12 7.31 2.96 -19.68
C GLY A 12 6.46 4.08 -19.09
N ILE A 13 7.03 4.76 -18.09
CA ILE A 13 6.39 5.85 -17.32
C ILE A 13 5.89 6.99 -18.22
N ASN A 14 6.63 7.31 -19.30
CA ASN A 14 6.24 8.36 -20.22
C ASN A 14 4.90 8.08 -20.91
N GLU A 15 4.56 6.80 -21.10
CA GLU A 15 3.27 6.42 -21.69
C GLU A 15 2.11 6.70 -20.73
N TYR A 16 2.29 6.41 -19.43
CA TYR A 16 1.29 6.75 -18.41
C TYR A 16 1.05 8.25 -18.32
N LYS A 17 2.12 9.05 -18.35
CA LYS A 17 2.02 10.51 -18.37
C LYS A 17 1.31 11.02 -19.61
N ARG A 18 1.63 10.48 -20.80
CA ARG A 18 0.97 10.80 -22.07
C ARG A 18 -0.53 10.47 -22.04
N LEU A 19 -0.91 9.38 -21.39
CA LEU A 19 -2.29 8.92 -21.26
C LEU A 19 -3.07 9.68 -20.15
N GLY A 20 -2.42 10.57 -19.40
CA GLY A 20 -3.06 11.31 -18.32
C GLY A 20 -3.46 10.44 -17.13
N TYR A 21 -2.71 9.36 -16.87
CA TYR A 21 -2.93 8.51 -15.70
C TYR A 21 -2.89 9.36 -14.42
N MET A 22 -3.90 9.19 -13.55
CA MET A 22 -4.10 10.01 -12.34
C MET A 22 -4.01 11.52 -12.62
N ALA A 23 -4.63 11.97 -13.72
CA ALA A 23 -4.61 13.38 -14.15
C ALA A 23 -3.19 13.96 -14.40
N GLY A 24 -2.19 13.10 -14.61
CA GLY A 24 -0.81 13.51 -14.87
C GLY A 24 -0.06 14.00 -13.63
N GLU A 25 -0.50 13.60 -12.43
CA GLU A 25 0.20 13.88 -11.16
C GLU A 25 1.67 13.42 -11.24
N GLU A 26 2.55 14.19 -10.61
CA GLU A 26 3.95 13.79 -10.46
C GLU A 26 4.04 12.50 -9.63
N ASP A 27 4.96 11.61 -9.99
CA ASP A 27 5.13 10.29 -9.37
C ASP A 27 3.90 9.38 -9.41
N ALA A 28 2.88 9.67 -10.24
CA ALA A 28 1.72 8.82 -10.44
C ALA A 28 2.09 7.38 -10.86
N ASN A 29 3.27 7.17 -11.45
CA ASN A 29 3.77 5.85 -11.82
C ASN A 29 4.06 4.92 -10.63
N HIS A 30 4.10 5.46 -9.41
CA HIS A 30 4.20 4.69 -8.16
C HIS A 30 2.84 4.56 -7.45
N GLN A 31 1.76 5.03 -8.07
CA GLN A 31 0.42 4.99 -7.50
C GLN A 31 -0.46 3.97 -8.20
N THR A 32 -1.10 3.11 -7.41
CA THR A 32 -2.05 2.10 -7.87
C THR A 32 -3.35 2.22 -7.08
N PHE A 33 -4.39 1.48 -7.50
CA PHE A 33 -5.69 1.53 -6.84
C PHE A 33 -5.74 0.59 -5.62
N LEU A 34 -6.28 1.10 -4.52
CA LEU A 34 -6.66 0.34 -3.33
C LEU A 34 -8.18 0.39 -3.16
N ALA A 35 -8.80 -0.79 -3.12
CA ALA A 35 -10.23 -0.93 -2.81
C ALA A 35 -10.40 -1.68 -1.50
N VAL A 36 -11.04 -1.03 -0.52
CA VAL A 36 -11.33 -1.60 0.80
C VAL A 36 -12.84 -1.80 0.93
N ILE A 37 -13.24 -3.03 1.23
CA ILE A 37 -14.63 -3.40 1.52
C ILE A 37 -14.64 -4.00 2.92
N ASP A 38 -15.42 -3.39 3.80
CA ASP A 38 -15.61 -3.85 5.17
C ASP A 38 -17.10 -4.13 5.43
N ARG A 39 -17.41 -5.32 5.95
CA ARG A 39 -18.79 -5.77 6.26
C ARG A 39 -19.80 -5.48 5.13
N GLY A 40 -19.38 -5.72 3.88
CA GLY A 40 -20.19 -5.54 2.68
C GLY A 40 -20.35 -4.09 2.21
N LYS A 41 -19.64 -3.13 2.82
CA LYS A 41 -19.70 -1.70 2.46
C LYS A 41 -18.34 -1.18 2.03
N PRO A 42 -18.27 -0.25 1.05
CA PRO A 42 -17.03 0.44 0.73
C PRO A 42 -16.49 1.20 1.96
N TYR A 43 -15.22 0.99 2.28
CA TYR A 43 -14.53 1.69 3.35
C TYR A 43 -13.56 2.70 2.75
N LYS A 44 -13.67 3.97 3.14
CA LYS A 44 -12.83 5.04 2.59
C LYS A 44 -11.52 5.09 3.35
N VAL A 45 -10.42 5.08 2.61
CA VAL A 45 -9.06 5.30 3.12
C VAL A 45 -8.39 6.37 2.27
N GLY A 46 -7.47 7.13 2.88
CA GLY A 46 -6.61 8.06 2.15
C GLY A 46 -5.55 7.33 1.33
N LYS A 47 -4.56 8.07 0.82
CA LYS A 47 -3.36 7.47 0.24
C LYS A 47 -2.70 6.55 1.28
N GLN A 48 -2.37 5.33 0.87
CA GLN A 48 -1.70 4.33 1.69
C GLN A 48 -0.44 3.88 0.96
N HIS A 49 0.63 3.61 1.72
CA HIS A 49 1.74 2.81 1.24
C HIS A 49 1.41 1.34 1.40
N HIS A 50 2.11 0.49 0.64
CA HIS A 50 1.84 -0.94 0.69
C HIS A 50 2.14 -1.53 2.09
N TYR A 51 3.13 -0.97 2.80
CA TYR A 51 3.46 -1.36 4.17
C TYR A 51 2.47 -0.87 5.23
N ASP A 52 1.54 0.03 4.89
CA ASP A 52 0.48 0.47 5.82
C ASP A 52 -0.68 -0.54 5.88
N LEU A 53 -0.83 -1.40 4.86
CA LEU A 53 -1.97 -2.30 4.73
C LEU A 53 -2.14 -3.30 5.89
N PRO A 54 -1.07 -3.91 6.46
CA PRO A 54 -1.23 -4.79 7.61
C PRO A 54 -1.91 -4.10 8.81
N GLN A 55 -1.50 -2.87 9.13
CA GLN A 55 -2.11 -2.11 10.22
C GLN A 55 -3.58 -1.80 9.92
N LEU A 56 -3.89 -1.37 8.69
CA LEU A 56 -5.27 -1.15 8.25
C LEU A 56 -6.14 -2.41 8.40
N VAL A 57 -5.62 -3.59 8.05
CA VAL A 57 -6.34 -4.86 8.20
C VAL A 57 -6.64 -5.15 9.67
N TYR A 58 -5.64 -5.02 10.55
CA TYR A 58 -5.87 -5.25 11.99
C TYR A 58 -6.87 -4.26 12.58
N GLN A 59 -6.77 -2.99 12.18
CA GLN A 59 -7.70 -1.95 12.57
C GLN A 59 -9.15 -2.32 12.19
N LEU A 60 -9.38 -2.78 10.95
CA LEU A 60 -10.70 -3.21 10.50
C LEU A 60 -11.21 -4.45 11.23
N LEU A 61 -10.35 -5.46 11.44
CA LEU A 61 -10.71 -6.71 12.13
C LEU A 61 -11.10 -6.49 13.60
N THR A 62 -10.54 -5.45 14.23
CA THR A 62 -10.74 -5.14 15.64
C THR A 62 -11.79 -4.06 15.87
N ASN A 63 -12.54 -3.65 14.84
CA ASN A 63 -13.45 -2.50 14.92
C ASN A 63 -12.76 -1.26 15.50
N ASP A 64 -11.60 -0.95 14.93
CA ASP A 64 -10.76 0.19 15.27
C ASP A 64 -10.03 0.14 16.63
N GLN A 65 -10.07 -0.99 17.34
CA GLN A 65 -9.47 -1.13 18.67
C GLN A 65 -8.01 -1.61 18.66
N TYR A 66 -7.44 -1.94 17.49
CA TYR A 66 -6.09 -2.52 17.40
C TYR A 66 -5.05 -1.64 18.09
N CYS A 67 -5.03 -0.35 17.81
CA CYS A 67 -4.04 0.57 18.39
C CYS A 67 -4.28 0.85 19.87
N GLU A 68 -5.51 0.70 20.38
CA GLU A 68 -5.79 0.77 21.82
C GLU A 68 -5.22 -0.43 22.56
N GLN A 69 -5.22 -1.60 21.91
CA GLN A 69 -4.74 -2.87 22.47
C GLN A 69 -3.24 -3.12 22.22
N SER A 70 -2.64 -2.40 21.26
CA SER A 70 -1.27 -2.62 20.79
C SER A 70 -0.58 -1.29 20.46
N GLU A 71 -0.59 -0.36 21.42
CA GLU A 71 -0.07 1.00 21.28
C GLU A 71 1.35 1.06 20.70
N SER A 72 2.24 0.17 21.14
CA SER A 72 3.63 0.09 20.65
C SER A 72 3.75 -0.32 19.18
N LEU A 73 2.77 -1.04 18.62
CA LEU A 73 2.75 -1.45 17.22
C LEU A 73 2.13 -0.39 16.30
N CYS A 74 1.34 0.54 16.86
CA CYS A 74 0.76 1.68 16.15
C CYS A 74 1.52 2.99 16.36
N ALA A 75 2.60 2.97 17.15
CA ALA A 75 3.44 4.14 17.34
C ALA A 75 3.96 4.63 15.97
N PRO A 76 4.00 5.94 15.71
CA PRO A 76 4.56 6.47 14.47
C PRO A 76 6.01 5.99 14.35
N ARG A 77 6.30 5.17 13.34
CA ARG A 77 7.68 4.80 13.02
C ARG A 77 8.19 5.71 11.92
N ASN A 78 9.51 5.76 11.79
CA ASN A 78 10.15 6.46 10.68
C ASN A 78 9.75 5.76 9.37
N GLU A 79 9.23 6.53 8.40
CA GLU A 79 8.79 6.04 7.09
C GLU A 79 9.89 5.27 6.35
N LYS A 80 11.13 5.77 6.42
CA LYS A 80 12.29 5.11 5.82
C LYS A 80 12.57 3.75 6.47
N GLU A 81 12.51 3.68 7.80
CA GLU A 81 12.74 2.43 8.53
C GLU A 81 11.66 1.40 8.22
N GLN A 82 10.39 1.81 8.17
CA GLN A 82 9.28 0.94 7.76
C GLN A 82 9.45 0.43 6.33
N SER A 83 9.83 1.31 5.40
CA SER A 83 10.12 0.95 4.02
C SER A 83 11.27 -0.06 3.93
N ASP A 84 12.37 0.16 4.65
CA ASP A 84 13.55 -0.73 4.66
C ASP A 84 13.21 -2.12 5.21
N ASP A 85 12.48 -2.18 6.33
CA ASP A 85 11.98 -3.44 6.91
C ASP A 85 11.05 -4.19 5.94
N TYR A 86 10.13 -3.45 5.30
CA TYR A 86 9.20 -4.01 4.33
C TYR A 86 9.94 -4.58 3.11
N MET A 87 10.89 -3.82 2.54
CA MET A 87 11.69 -4.27 1.40
C MET A 87 12.54 -5.50 1.74
N ARG A 88 13.05 -5.58 2.98
CA ARG A 88 13.74 -6.78 3.47
C ARG A 88 12.80 -7.99 3.52
N LEU A 89 11.58 -7.82 4.02
CA LEU A 89 10.58 -8.90 4.07
C LEU A 89 10.20 -9.36 2.65
N MET A 90 9.98 -8.44 1.73
CA MET A 90 9.71 -8.75 0.31
C MET A 90 10.88 -9.44 -0.37
N ALA A 91 12.12 -9.02 -0.13
CA ALA A 91 13.29 -9.67 -0.69
C ALA A 91 13.40 -11.14 -0.24
N HIS A 92 13.10 -11.43 1.03
CA HIS A 92 13.03 -12.81 1.53
C HIS A 92 11.88 -13.61 0.91
N ALA A 93 10.72 -12.99 0.67
CA ALA A 93 9.57 -13.66 0.05
C ALA A 93 9.82 -14.04 -1.42
N VAL A 94 10.62 -13.27 -2.15
CA VAL A 94 11.01 -13.55 -3.55
C VAL A 94 12.14 -14.57 -3.64
N ALA A 95 13.03 -14.62 -2.64
CA ALA A 95 14.21 -15.49 -2.64
C ALA A 95 13.92 -16.97 -2.32
N ASP A 96 12.74 -17.30 -1.80
CA ASP A 96 12.29 -18.67 -1.53
C ASP A 96 11.09 -19.05 -2.42
N PRO A 97 11.29 -19.18 -3.75
CA PRO A 97 10.22 -19.59 -4.65
C PRO A 97 9.97 -21.09 -4.43
N LYS A 98 8.84 -21.42 -3.80
CA LYS A 98 8.31 -22.78 -3.81
C LYS A 98 7.91 -23.22 -5.21
#